data_AF-A0A1I7KYS8-F1
#
_entry.id   AF-A0A1I7KYS8-F1
#
_cell.length_a   1.000
_cell.length_b   1.000
_cell.length_c   1.000
_cell.angle_alpha   90.00
_cell.angle_beta   90.00
_cell.angle_gamma   90.00
#
_symmetry.space_group_name_H-M   'P 1'
#
loop_
_entity.id
_entity.type
_entity.pdbx_description
1 polymer ?
#
loop_
_entity_poly.entity_id
_entity_poly.type
_entity_poly.pdbx_seq_one_letter_code
_entity_poly.pdbx_strand_id
1 'polypeptide(L)'
;MKRNSVRSAVWLSALATTALCTWGNPQDVGASSLSFETKKITLNGQLISAPKGFVYNNTTYLPIWYLMQALNRLGIASTWDGSNWNLTVNEAADYTNPNTSSSGKAIIVNGFVVEHAPALIEKDPSSGVETTYMPIWYLQQALNRLGIHSAWDGTTWAMTASHPIPPLPGIALTTRSITTDNGYRDAQVASFYDGTEYMDLDAVTKALAAFGVPNVRSGNDWYWNQSAAPGDATVAFDPATPMTVHLPDQSEIRFPVVAFQGKTYVPIWYVMTGLKRLGDYPTWNGQVFLIAKLPPAHPVVNPNQTYSYTIMQSDIQSLKDMYPDLIQVKVVGQTAYGRDIYAVGLGKGKATVLISGSHHAREWITTALNMYMLDRYAYAYRNNQWIGGYNVKQILDETTIWFIPMVNPDGVTLAQFGDSVFPADVRASLVAMNNGSTNFARWKNNAQGIDPNRQYDGGWYTLPSIVTHPWYEFYKGTAPYQINEVKAVLNLINQINPQEEVAYHASGGVIYWGYQIRPDNLSHFHDLALRMSRLTGYPVQTPPANEQGGGLTDWWTQKVGRPGFTIEVGPAVGEAPVPIQYFSSIWSQNQAVGLELAEEGYNQYVQNPDSVVHAP
;
A
#
# COMPACT_ATOMS: atom_id res chain seq x y z
N MET A 1 0.37 23.47 -78.73
CA MET A 1 1.76 22.95 -78.64
C MET A 1 1.73 21.55 -78.03
N LYS A 2 2.86 20.82 -78.11
CA LYS A 2 3.13 19.47 -77.57
C LYS A 2 2.64 19.32 -76.09
N ARG A 3 2.27 18.15 -75.55
CA ARG A 3 2.09 16.76 -76.07
C ARG A 3 1.28 15.96 -75.02
N ASN A 4 0.45 15.02 -75.47
CA ASN A 4 0.27 13.63 -75.01
C ASN A 4 0.60 13.22 -73.53
N SER A 5 -0.16 12.35 -72.85
CA SER A 5 -1.38 11.60 -73.24
C SER A 5 -1.89 10.62 -72.15
N VAL A 6 -3.20 10.30 -72.22
CA VAL A 6 -3.82 8.95 -72.00
C VAL A 6 -4.04 8.46 -70.55
N ARG A 7 -5.32 8.47 -70.10
CA ARG A 7 -6.24 7.33 -69.76
C ARG A 7 -5.84 6.55 -68.48
N SER A 8 -6.68 6.00 -67.59
CA SER A 8 -8.13 5.62 -67.58
C SER A 8 -8.67 5.67 -66.12
N ALA A 9 -9.95 5.44 -65.78
CA ALA A 9 -11.26 5.87 -66.33
C ALA A 9 -12.42 5.30 -65.45
N VAL A 10 -13.57 5.98 -65.37
CA VAL A 10 -14.93 5.47 -64.99
C VAL A 10 -15.17 5.08 -63.50
N TRP A 11 -16.38 5.14 -62.91
CA TRP A 11 -17.55 6.07 -62.90
C TRP A 11 -18.70 5.38 -62.10
N LEU A 12 -19.66 6.16 -61.54
CA LEU A 12 -20.95 5.73 -60.94
C LEU A 12 -20.89 4.81 -59.67
N SER A 13 -21.93 4.66 -58.83
CA SER A 13 -22.97 5.55 -58.25
C SER A 13 -23.97 4.71 -57.43
N ALA A 14 -24.50 5.20 -56.29
CA ALA A 14 -25.84 4.91 -55.71
C ALA A 14 -25.85 5.41 -54.25
N LEU A 15 -26.64 6.42 -53.89
CA LEU A 15 -28.04 6.30 -53.43
C LEU A 15 -28.19 5.52 -52.12
N ALA A 16 -28.23 6.26 -51.01
CA ALA A 16 -28.63 5.74 -49.70
C ALA A 16 -30.16 5.71 -49.60
N THR A 17 -30.73 4.53 -49.39
CA THR A 17 -32.12 4.34 -48.94
C THR A 17 -32.17 4.08 -47.44
N THR A 18 -33.09 4.74 -46.75
CA THR A 18 -33.33 4.54 -45.31
C THR A 18 -33.97 3.18 -45.05
N ALA A 19 -33.38 2.40 -44.14
CA ALA A 19 -34.00 1.24 -43.53
C ALA A 19 -33.97 1.38 -42.00
N LEU A 20 -35.15 1.58 -41.40
CA LEU A 20 -35.36 1.41 -39.97
C LEU A 20 -35.27 -0.08 -39.66
N CYS A 21 -34.27 -0.49 -38.88
CA CYS A 21 -34.26 -1.80 -38.22
C CYS A 21 -34.50 -1.63 -36.72
N THR A 22 -35.43 -2.44 -36.23
CA THR A 22 -35.97 -2.41 -34.87
C THR A 22 -34.95 -2.82 -33.81
N TRP A 23 -35.07 -2.26 -32.61
CA TRP A 23 -34.34 -2.73 -31.43
C TRP A 23 -34.74 -4.18 -31.11
N GLY A 24 -33.80 -5.11 -31.30
CA GLY A 24 -33.90 -6.46 -30.78
C GLY A 24 -33.64 -6.47 -29.27
N ASN A 25 -34.48 -7.19 -28.52
CA ASN A 25 -34.33 -7.38 -27.08
C ASN A 25 -33.02 -8.15 -26.79
N PRO A 26 -32.11 -7.66 -25.91
CA PRO A 26 -30.83 -8.31 -25.65
C PRO A 26 -30.97 -9.50 -24.69
N GLN A 27 -31.54 -10.59 -25.17
CA GLN A 27 -31.25 -11.94 -24.66
C GLN A 27 -30.93 -12.87 -25.85
N ASP A 28 -29.93 -13.72 -25.64
CA ASP A 28 -29.32 -14.65 -26.60
C ASP A 28 -28.63 -14.03 -27.83
N VAL A 29 -27.42 -13.51 -27.60
CA VAL A 29 -26.34 -13.53 -28.60
C VAL A 29 -25.21 -14.38 -28.03
N GLY A 30 -24.86 -15.48 -28.72
CA GLY A 30 -23.90 -16.46 -28.21
C GLY A 30 -22.51 -15.88 -27.97
N ALA A 31 -21.85 -16.33 -26.90
CA ALA A 31 -20.54 -15.84 -26.50
C ALA A 31 -19.46 -16.16 -27.56
N SER A 32 -19.06 -15.14 -28.33
CA SER A 32 -17.84 -15.18 -29.13
C SER A 32 -16.62 -15.09 -28.22
N SER A 33 -15.92 -16.20 -28.01
CA SER A 33 -14.66 -16.23 -27.24
C SER A 33 -13.64 -15.26 -27.85
N LEU A 34 -13.09 -14.35 -27.03
CA LEU A 34 -12.07 -13.41 -27.47
C LEU A 34 -10.78 -14.15 -27.86
N SER A 35 -10.23 -13.81 -29.03
CA SER A 35 -8.99 -14.41 -29.53
C SER A 35 -7.77 -13.58 -29.09
N PHE A 36 -6.96 -14.14 -28.20
CA PHE A 36 -5.78 -13.47 -27.64
C PHE A 36 -4.50 -13.77 -28.45
N GLU A 37 -3.80 -12.71 -28.83
CA GLU A 37 -2.51 -12.74 -29.53
C GLU A 37 -1.42 -12.10 -28.67
N THR A 38 -0.18 -12.56 -28.81
CA THR A 38 0.96 -11.87 -28.18
C THR A 38 1.22 -10.54 -28.90
N LYS A 39 1.12 -9.44 -28.17
CA LYS A 39 1.51 -8.09 -28.61
C LYS A 39 2.82 -7.71 -27.92
N LYS A 40 3.42 -6.57 -28.30
CA LYS A 40 4.68 -6.07 -27.73
C LYS A 40 4.51 -4.62 -27.30
N ILE A 41 5.11 -4.24 -26.17
CA ILE A 41 5.25 -2.85 -25.73
C ILE A 41 6.75 -2.53 -25.72
N THR A 42 7.16 -1.50 -26.45
CA THR A 42 8.56 -1.02 -26.49
C THR A 42 8.65 0.45 -26.08
N LEU A 43 9.78 0.85 -25.51
CA LEU A 43 10.05 2.20 -25.05
C LEU A 43 11.45 2.63 -25.48
N ASN A 44 11.55 3.74 -26.22
CA ASN A 44 12.77 4.21 -26.91
C ASN A 44 13.51 3.08 -27.66
N GLY A 45 12.76 2.16 -28.28
CA GLY A 45 13.28 1.00 -29.03
C GLY A 45 13.57 -0.26 -28.20
N GLN A 46 13.54 -0.20 -26.87
CA GLN A 46 13.74 -1.38 -25.99
C GLN A 46 12.41 -2.11 -25.72
N LEU A 47 12.38 -3.44 -25.79
CA LEU A 47 11.23 -4.23 -25.37
C LEU A 47 11.01 -4.15 -23.85
N ILE A 48 9.81 -3.75 -23.44
CA ILE A 48 9.39 -3.67 -22.03
C ILE A 48 8.57 -4.88 -21.63
N SER A 49 7.60 -5.29 -22.45
CA SER A 49 6.74 -6.43 -22.17
C SER A 49 6.10 -7.01 -23.44
N ALA A 50 5.57 -8.24 -23.34
CA ALA A 50 4.90 -8.94 -24.42
C ALA A 50 3.49 -9.43 -24.00
N PRO A 51 2.54 -8.52 -23.70
CA PRO A 51 1.23 -8.88 -23.18
C PRO A 51 0.35 -9.62 -24.20
N LYS A 52 -0.60 -10.41 -23.69
CA LYS A 52 -1.70 -10.95 -24.48
C LYS A 52 -2.78 -9.89 -24.67
N GLY A 53 -3.08 -9.53 -25.92
CA GLY A 53 -4.15 -8.60 -26.31
C GLY A 53 -5.05 -9.21 -27.38
N PHE A 54 -6.23 -8.64 -27.60
CA PHE A 54 -7.22 -9.15 -28.55
C PHE A 54 -7.82 -8.03 -29.40
N VAL A 55 -8.42 -8.38 -30.54
CA VAL A 55 -9.17 -7.43 -31.37
C VAL A 55 -10.66 -7.57 -31.11
N TYR A 56 -11.31 -6.47 -30.74
CA TYR A 56 -12.75 -6.38 -30.52
C TYR A 56 -13.27 -5.03 -31.03
N ASN A 57 -14.44 -5.00 -31.66
CA ASN A 57 -15.00 -3.80 -32.32
C ASN A 57 -13.97 -3.02 -33.17
N ASN A 58 -13.23 -3.73 -34.02
CA ASN A 58 -12.20 -3.21 -34.93
C ASN A 58 -11.04 -2.44 -34.27
N THR A 59 -10.77 -2.65 -32.98
CA THR A 59 -9.63 -2.05 -32.27
C THR A 59 -8.94 -3.09 -31.39
N THR A 60 -7.62 -2.92 -31.15
CA THR A 60 -6.87 -3.81 -30.26
C THR A 60 -7.04 -3.38 -28.82
N TYR A 61 -7.47 -4.29 -27.97
CA TYR A 61 -7.51 -4.16 -26.53
C TYR A 61 -6.21 -4.67 -25.92
N LEU A 62 -5.61 -3.87 -25.04
CA LEU A 62 -4.41 -4.24 -24.28
C LEU A 62 -4.65 -4.14 -22.77
N PRO A 63 -4.03 -5.03 -21.98
CA PRO A 63 -4.15 -5.02 -20.53
C PRO A 63 -3.37 -3.85 -19.94
N ILE A 64 -4.05 -2.93 -19.27
CA ILE A 64 -3.47 -1.64 -18.82
C ILE A 64 -2.31 -1.82 -17.85
N TRP A 65 -2.30 -2.92 -17.08
CA TRP A 65 -1.23 -3.21 -16.11
C TRP A 65 0.16 -3.19 -16.75
N TYR A 66 0.30 -3.75 -17.95
CA TYR A 66 1.59 -3.79 -18.66
C TYR A 66 2.04 -2.43 -19.18
N LEU A 67 1.08 -1.53 -19.46
CA LEU A 67 1.34 -0.14 -19.80
C LEU A 67 1.74 0.66 -18.55
N MET A 68 1.09 0.42 -17.40
CA MET A 68 1.49 1.01 -16.12
C MET A 68 2.95 0.69 -15.78
N GLN A 69 3.39 -0.56 -16.02
CA GLN A 69 4.81 -0.94 -15.85
C GLN A 69 5.74 -0.20 -16.82
N ALA A 70 5.31 0.07 -18.05
CA ALA A 70 6.10 0.83 -19.01
C ALA A 70 6.17 2.33 -18.66
N LEU A 71 5.10 2.91 -18.11
CA LEU A 71 5.10 4.29 -17.62
C LEU A 71 5.95 4.49 -16.36
N ASN A 72 6.00 3.50 -15.48
CA ASN A 72 6.91 3.50 -14.34
C ASN A 72 8.39 3.63 -14.78
N ARG A 73 8.77 3.06 -15.94
CA ARG A 73 10.12 3.25 -16.52
C ARG A 73 10.42 4.69 -16.97
N LEU A 74 9.40 5.53 -17.12
CA LEU A 74 9.52 6.97 -17.40
C LEU A 74 9.44 7.83 -16.12
N GLY A 75 9.35 7.22 -14.94
CA GLY A 75 9.09 7.94 -13.68
C GLY A 75 7.66 8.45 -13.54
N ILE A 76 6.74 7.99 -14.39
CA ILE A 76 5.32 8.36 -14.35
C ILE A 76 4.61 7.36 -13.43
N ALA A 77 4.26 7.84 -12.23
CA ALA A 77 3.47 7.06 -11.30
C ALA A 77 2.04 6.89 -11.84
N SER A 78 1.50 5.69 -11.73
CA SER A 78 0.10 5.44 -12.08
C SER A 78 -0.54 4.38 -11.19
N THR A 79 -1.83 4.54 -10.92
CA THR A 79 -2.63 3.65 -10.07
C THR A 79 -3.95 3.30 -10.76
N TRP A 80 -4.48 2.12 -10.45
CA TRP A 80 -5.78 1.65 -10.93
C TRP A 80 -6.66 1.37 -9.71
N ASP A 81 -7.80 2.05 -9.61
CA ASP A 81 -8.72 1.94 -8.47
C ASP A 81 -9.88 0.94 -8.71
N GLY A 82 -9.87 0.23 -9.85
CA GLY A 82 -10.99 -0.62 -10.30
C GLY A 82 -11.99 0.10 -11.22
N SER A 83 -11.96 1.44 -11.25
CA SER A 83 -12.81 2.26 -12.10
C SER A 83 -12.09 3.34 -12.91
N ASN A 84 -10.98 3.87 -12.42
CA ASN A 84 -10.23 4.94 -13.06
C ASN A 84 -8.74 4.62 -13.06
N TRP A 85 -8.08 5.02 -14.15
CA TRP A 85 -6.63 4.95 -14.27
C TRP A 85 -6.06 6.34 -13.98
N ASN A 86 -5.45 6.48 -12.81
CA ASN A 86 -4.87 7.73 -12.34
C ASN A 86 -3.38 7.77 -12.67
N LEU A 87 -2.92 8.89 -13.21
CA LEU A 87 -1.57 9.18 -13.64
C LEU A 87 -1.09 10.44 -12.93
N THR A 88 0.12 10.40 -12.36
CA THR A 88 0.77 11.56 -11.75
C THR A 88 2.05 11.87 -12.52
N VAL A 89 2.15 13.10 -13.03
CA VAL A 89 3.28 13.59 -13.82
C VAL A 89 3.78 14.94 -13.29
N ASN A 90 5.09 15.12 -13.30
CA ASN A 90 5.74 16.35 -12.83
C ASN A 90 5.77 17.47 -13.89
N GLU A 91 5.54 17.13 -15.17
CA GLU A 91 5.53 18.06 -16.29
C GLU A 91 4.11 18.51 -16.68
N ALA A 92 4.01 19.53 -17.53
CA ALA A 92 2.74 20.03 -18.03
C ALA A 92 2.11 19.08 -19.04
N ALA A 93 0.92 18.55 -18.74
CA ALA A 93 0.11 17.74 -19.65
C ALA A 93 -0.94 18.60 -20.40
N ASP A 94 -1.40 18.13 -21.55
CA ASP A 94 -2.46 18.79 -22.32
C ASP A 94 -3.87 18.37 -21.84
N TYR A 95 -4.50 19.28 -21.09
CA TYR A 95 -5.88 19.14 -20.59
C TYR A 95 -6.95 19.73 -21.53
N THR A 96 -6.59 20.24 -22.71
CA THR A 96 -7.54 20.85 -23.63
C THR A 96 -8.38 19.79 -24.36
N ASN A 97 -9.66 20.10 -24.60
CA ASN A 97 -10.61 19.20 -25.29
C ASN A 97 -10.55 17.73 -24.80
N PRO A 98 -10.80 17.45 -23.51
CA PRO A 98 -10.80 16.08 -22.99
C PRO A 98 -11.96 15.28 -23.58
N ASN A 99 -11.72 14.01 -23.94
CA ASN A 99 -12.79 13.15 -24.45
C ASN A 99 -13.66 12.62 -23.30
N THR A 100 -14.63 13.43 -22.90
CA THR A 100 -15.60 13.13 -21.83
C THR A 100 -16.92 12.57 -22.35
N SER A 101 -16.98 12.23 -23.64
CA SER A 101 -18.23 11.86 -24.33
C SER A 101 -18.62 10.37 -24.20
N SER A 102 -17.75 9.52 -23.65
CA SER A 102 -17.97 8.08 -23.53
C SER A 102 -18.30 7.68 -22.09
N SER A 103 -19.19 6.69 -21.91
CA SER A 103 -19.54 6.12 -20.60
C SER A 103 -18.47 5.13 -20.08
N GLY A 104 -17.20 5.43 -20.35
CA GLY A 104 -16.06 4.57 -20.08
C GLY A 104 -15.47 4.71 -18.68
N LYS A 105 -14.40 3.96 -18.44
CA LYS A 105 -13.49 4.12 -17.30
C LYS A 105 -12.67 5.40 -17.53
N ALA A 106 -12.55 6.26 -16.53
CA ALA A 106 -11.84 7.53 -16.68
C ALA A 106 -10.31 7.31 -16.67
N ILE A 107 -9.60 8.04 -17.53
CA ILE A 107 -8.16 8.22 -17.47
C ILE A 107 -7.92 9.63 -16.94
N ILE A 108 -7.21 9.72 -15.82
CA ILE A 108 -7.06 10.92 -15.00
C ILE A 108 -5.59 11.26 -14.92
N VAL A 109 -5.21 12.50 -15.23
CA VAL A 109 -3.83 13.01 -15.14
C VAL A 109 -3.82 14.16 -14.14
N ASN A 110 -3.00 14.06 -13.08
CA ASN A 110 -2.90 15.07 -12.02
C ASN A 110 -4.26 15.54 -11.45
N GLY A 111 -5.23 14.62 -11.34
CA GLY A 111 -6.59 14.89 -10.87
C GLY A 111 -7.59 15.38 -11.93
N PHE A 112 -7.15 15.64 -13.18
CA PHE A 112 -8.02 16.04 -14.28
C PHE A 112 -8.35 14.86 -15.20
N VAL A 113 -9.63 14.64 -15.49
CA VAL A 113 -10.04 13.62 -16.46
C VAL A 113 -9.64 14.07 -17.87
N VAL A 114 -8.82 13.28 -18.55
CA VAL A 114 -8.32 13.59 -19.90
C VAL A 114 -9.04 12.78 -20.99
N GLU A 115 -9.42 11.54 -20.70
CA GLU A 115 -10.09 10.62 -21.63
C GLU A 115 -11.05 9.71 -20.85
N HIS A 116 -12.13 9.24 -21.47
CA HIS A 116 -12.90 8.08 -21.00
C HIS A 116 -12.75 6.94 -22.01
N ALA A 117 -12.24 5.79 -21.55
CA ALA A 117 -12.03 4.62 -22.37
C ALA A 117 -13.08 3.54 -22.05
N PRO A 118 -13.74 2.91 -23.05
CA PRO A 118 -14.46 1.67 -22.79
C PRO A 118 -13.45 0.62 -22.31
N ALA A 119 -13.87 -0.26 -21.40
CA ALA A 119 -12.99 -1.26 -20.82
C ALA A 119 -13.70 -2.61 -20.72
N LEU A 120 -12.94 -3.68 -20.90
CA LEU A 120 -13.38 -5.05 -20.68
C LEU A 120 -12.56 -5.63 -19.53
N ILE A 121 -13.21 -6.38 -18.65
CA ILE A 121 -12.52 -7.13 -17.59
C ILE A 121 -12.43 -8.56 -18.09
N GLU A 122 -11.22 -9.02 -18.31
CA GLU A 122 -10.96 -10.35 -18.86
C GLU A 122 -9.80 -10.99 -18.12
N LYS A 123 -9.79 -12.31 -18.05
CA LYS A 123 -8.71 -13.08 -17.45
C LYS A 123 -7.49 -13.03 -18.36
N ASP A 124 -6.41 -12.36 -17.94
CA ASP A 124 -5.17 -12.31 -18.72
C ASP A 124 -4.63 -13.75 -18.90
N PRO A 125 -4.46 -14.26 -20.12
CA PRO A 125 -3.96 -15.61 -20.35
C PRO A 125 -2.52 -15.85 -19.87
N SER A 126 -1.77 -14.78 -19.56
CA SER A 126 -0.38 -14.84 -19.09
C SER A 126 -0.28 -15.14 -17.59
N SER A 127 -1.13 -14.50 -16.77
CA SER A 127 -1.15 -14.60 -15.31
C SER A 127 -2.32 -15.42 -14.75
N GLY A 128 -3.39 -15.59 -15.51
CA GLY A 128 -4.64 -16.18 -15.03
C GLY A 128 -5.43 -15.29 -14.06
N VAL A 129 -5.10 -14.00 -13.96
CA VAL A 129 -5.79 -13.02 -13.11
C VAL A 129 -6.70 -12.14 -13.97
N GLU A 130 -7.86 -11.75 -13.44
CA GLU A 130 -8.71 -10.75 -14.11
C GLU A 130 -7.99 -9.40 -14.17
N THR A 131 -7.92 -8.82 -15.36
CA THR A 131 -7.30 -7.51 -15.58
C THR A 131 -8.16 -6.64 -16.49
N THR A 132 -7.93 -5.34 -16.45
CA THR A 132 -8.67 -4.38 -17.26
C THR A 132 -7.98 -4.19 -18.61
N TYR A 133 -8.72 -4.49 -19.66
CA TYR A 133 -8.35 -4.30 -21.04
C TYR A 133 -8.98 -3.01 -21.56
N MET A 134 -8.17 -2.14 -22.16
CA MET A 134 -8.64 -0.92 -22.82
C MET A 134 -8.19 -0.87 -24.28
N PRO A 135 -8.98 -0.28 -25.19
CA PRO A 135 -8.60 -0.14 -26.58
C PRO A 135 -7.43 0.82 -26.71
N ILE A 136 -6.41 0.39 -27.44
CA ILE A 136 -5.14 1.09 -27.58
C ILE A 136 -5.31 2.55 -27.98
N TRP A 137 -6.26 2.87 -28.87
CA TRP A 137 -6.52 4.25 -29.33
C TRP A 137 -6.69 5.26 -28.18
N TYR A 138 -7.48 4.93 -27.15
CA TYR A 138 -7.71 5.82 -26.00
C TYR A 138 -6.46 5.97 -25.15
N LEU A 139 -5.74 4.87 -24.96
CA LEU A 139 -4.48 4.89 -24.24
C LEU A 139 -3.43 5.71 -25.00
N GLN A 140 -3.39 5.65 -26.34
CA GLN A 140 -2.52 6.52 -27.16
C GLN A 140 -2.89 8.00 -27.01
N GLN A 141 -4.19 8.37 -26.93
CA GLN A 141 -4.57 9.75 -26.65
C GLN A 141 -4.06 10.21 -25.28
N ALA A 142 -4.24 9.38 -24.24
CA ALA A 142 -3.72 9.68 -22.91
C ALA A 142 -2.19 9.86 -22.91
N LEU A 143 -1.43 8.98 -23.58
CA LEU A 143 0.03 9.11 -23.70
C LEU A 143 0.47 10.37 -24.46
N ASN A 144 -0.20 10.71 -25.56
CA ASN A 144 0.12 11.91 -26.35
C ASN A 144 -0.02 13.19 -25.51
N ARG A 145 -1.02 13.25 -24.61
CA ARG A 145 -1.21 14.38 -23.67
C ARG A 145 -0.09 14.52 -22.63
N LEU A 146 0.69 13.45 -22.40
CA LEU A 146 1.88 13.45 -21.54
C LEU A 146 3.17 13.73 -22.32
N GLY A 147 3.09 14.10 -23.61
CA GLY A 147 4.26 14.28 -24.47
C GLY A 147 4.96 12.97 -24.88
N ILE A 148 4.35 11.82 -24.63
CA ILE A 148 4.89 10.51 -25.02
C ILE A 148 4.41 10.21 -26.44
N HIS A 149 5.34 10.24 -27.40
CA HIS A 149 5.06 9.81 -28.77
C HIS A 149 4.74 8.31 -28.78
N SER A 150 3.70 7.93 -29.50
CA SER A 150 3.04 6.63 -29.35
C SER A 150 2.58 6.10 -30.71
N ALA A 151 3.18 5.01 -31.17
CA ALA A 151 2.93 4.39 -32.48
C ALA A 151 2.52 2.92 -32.34
N TRP A 152 1.51 2.50 -33.10
CA TRP A 152 0.98 1.14 -33.11
C TRP A 152 0.96 0.58 -34.52
N ASP A 153 1.51 -0.64 -34.71
CA ASP A 153 1.57 -1.32 -36.02
C ASP A 153 0.58 -2.51 -36.16
N GLY A 154 -0.23 -2.78 -35.14
CA GLY A 154 -1.10 -3.98 -35.04
C GLY A 154 -0.55 -5.11 -34.18
N THR A 155 0.76 -5.09 -33.88
CA THR A 155 1.48 -6.08 -33.07
C THR A 155 2.35 -5.45 -32.00
N THR A 156 3.06 -4.37 -32.33
CA THR A 156 4.01 -3.65 -31.49
C THR A 156 3.50 -2.24 -31.22
N TRP A 157 3.50 -1.88 -29.94
CA TRP A 157 3.28 -0.53 -29.46
C TRP A 157 4.62 0.09 -29.10
N ALA A 158 5.12 0.96 -29.96
CA ALA A 158 6.34 1.70 -29.74
C ALA A 158 6.03 3.05 -29.08
N MET A 159 6.62 3.28 -27.92
CA MET A 159 6.58 4.57 -27.22
C MET A 159 7.96 5.23 -27.27
N THR A 160 7.98 6.55 -27.45
CA THR A 160 9.20 7.36 -27.40
C THR A 160 8.97 8.57 -26.52
N ALA A 161 9.83 8.78 -25.52
CA ALA A 161 9.75 9.91 -24.61
C ALA A 161 11.08 10.69 -24.61
N SER A 162 10.97 12.02 -24.48
CA SER A 162 12.09 12.97 -24.37
C SER A 162 12.86 12.88 -23.04
N HIS A 163 12.27 12.22 -22.04
CA HIS A 163 12.87 12.05 -20.73
C HIS A 163 14.07 11.10 -20.80
N PRO A 164 15.16 11.34 -20.07
CA PRO A 164 16.23 10.37 -19.94
C PRO A 164 15.67 9.11 -19.25
N ILE A 165 15.59 8.00 -19.98
CA ILE A 165 15.35 6.70 -19.35
C ILE A 165 16.49 6.49 -18.34
N PRO A 166 16.19 6.30 -17.04
CA PRO A 166 17.22 5.92 -16.08
C PRO A 166 17.86 4.62 -16.60
N PRO A 167 19.18 4.57 -16.85
CA PRO A 167 19.82 3.34 -17.27
C PRO A 167 19.47 2.28 -16.23
N LEU A 168 19.02 1.09 -16.69
CA LEU A 168 18.48 0.02 -15.83
C LEU A 168 19.27 -0.04 -14.52
N PRO A 169 18.69 0.37 -13.38
CA PRO A 169 19.36 0.29 -12.09
C PRO A 169 19.84 -1.14 -11.93
N GLY A 170 21.16 -1.31 -11.79
CA GLY A 170 21.81 -2.56 -12.14
C GLY A 170 21.15 -3.76 -11.47
N ILE A 171 20.83 -4.79 -12.25
CA ILE A 171 20.35 -6.06 -11.71
C ILE A 171 21.42 -6.58 -10.75
N ALA A 172 21.14 -6.46 -9.46
CA ALA A 172 22.01 -6.93 -8.41
C ALA A 172 21.88 -8.46 -8.35
N LEU A 173 22.85 -9.15 -8.93
CA LEU A 173 23.03 -10.58 -8.67
C LEU A 173 23.57 -10.73 -7.25
N THR A 174 22.76 -11.36 -6.40
CA THR A 174 23.18 -11.78 -5.07
C THR A 174 23.28 -13.31 -5.06
N THR A 175 24.38 -13.83 -4.53
CA THR A 175 24.49 -15.27 -4.26
C THR A 175 23.78 -15.56 -2.95
N ARG A 176 22.73 -16.38 -2.98
CA ARG A 176 22.00 -16.83 -1.78
C ARG A 176 22.24 -18.32 -1.59
N SER A 177 22.75 -18.72 -0.43
CA SER A 177 22.98 -20.13 -0.13
C SER A 177 21.65 -20.85 0.16
N ILE A 178 21.18 -21.65 -0.79
CA ILE A 178 20.21 -22.71 -0.51
C ILE A 178 21.01 -23.85 0.11
N THR A 179 20.76 -24.17 1.38
CA THR A 179 21.41 -25.29 2.06
C THR A 179 20.52 -26.53 1.92
N THR A 180 21.10 -27.63 1.44
CA THR A 180 20.50 -28.97 1.51
C THR A 180 21.46 -29.91 2.24
N ASP A 181 20.94 -30.95 2.90
CA ASP A 181 21.77 -31.92 3.65
C ASP A 181 22.81 -32.62 2.76
N ASN A 182 22.55 -32.69 1.46
CA ASN A 182 23.45 -33.24 0.43
C ASN A 182 24.49 -32.22 -0.08
N GLY A 183 24.64 -31.07 0.57
CA GLY A 183 25.75 -30.15 0.34
C GLY A 183 25.59 -29.22 -0.86
N TYR A 184 24.38 -29.03 -1.41
CA TYR A 184 24.18 -27.90 -2.32
C TYR A 184 24.40 -26.60 -1.54
N ARG A 185 25.16 -25.69 -2.16
CA ARG A 185 25.39 -24.32 -1.68
C ARG A 185 25.31 -23.43 -2.92
N ASP A 186 24.60 -22.33 -2.76
CA ASP A 186 24.56 -21.17 -3.67
C ASP A 186 23.65 -21.28 -4.92
N ALA A 187 22.56 -20.50 -4.88
CA ALA A 187 21.76 -20.10 -6.03
C ALA A 187 21.96 -18.61 -6.29
N GLN A 188 22.03 -18.20 -7.55
CA GLN A 188 21.99 -16.78 -7.89
C GLN A 188 20.54 -16.28 -7.85
N VAL A 189 20.31 -15.20 -7.12
CA VAL A 189 19.05 -14.47 -7.08
C VAL A 189 19.26 -13.11 -7.72
N ALA A 190 18.43 -12.80 -8.70
CA ALA A 190 18.33 -11.50 -9.35
C ALA A 190 17.15 -10.75 -8.72
N SER A 191 17.43 -9.60 -8.11
CA SER A 191 16.38 -8.69 -7.64
C SER A 191 16.14 -7.62 -8.69
N PHE A 192 14.88 -7.45 -9.11
CA PHE A 192 14.49 -6.46 -10.11
C PHE A 192 13.90 -5.20 -9.45
N TYR A 193 13.90 -4.09 -10.19
CA TYR A 193 13.47 -2.76 -9.69
C TYR A 193 11.97 -2.70 -9.29
N ASP A 194 11.16 -3.67 -9.71
CA ASP A 194 9.77 -3.84 -9.27
C ASP A 194 9.64 -4.54 -7.90
N GLY A 195 10.76 -4.84 -7.24
CA GLY A 195 10.81 -5.56 -5.95
C GLY A 195 10.67 -7.08 -6.09
N THR A 196 10.49 -7.61 -7.30
CA THR A 196 10.34 -9.05 -7.53
C THR A 196 11.70 -9.74 -7.51
N GLU A 197 11.84 -10.74 -6.64
CA GLU A 197 12.99 -11.64 -6.66
C GLU A 197 12.78 -12.82 -7.61
N TYR A 198 13.77 -13.06 -8.47
CA TYR A 198 13.82 -14.24 -9.31
C TYR A 198 15.08 -15.06 -9.01
N MET A 199 14.96 -16.38 -9.08
CA MET A 199 16.03 -17.33 -8.82
C MET A 199 16.47 -18.04 -10.10
N ASP A 200 17.77 -18.32 -10.21
CA ASP A 200 18.36 -19.12 -11.29
C ASP A 200 17.65 -20.49 -11.42
N LEU A 201 17.00 -20.72 -12.56
CA LEU A 201 16.20 -21.92 -12.85
C LEU A 201 16.98 -23.22 -12.69
N ASP A 202 18.26 -23.23 -13.06
CA ASP A 202 19.11 -24.42 -12.93
C ASP A 202 19.39 -24.74 -11.46
N ALA A 203 19.50 -23.72 -10.61
CA ALA A 203 19.66 -23.89 -9.17
C ALA A 203 18.37 -24.40 -8.51
N VAL A 204 17.20 -23.88 -8.91
CA VAL A 204 15.89 -24.40 -8.44
C VAL A 204 15.75 -25.88 -8.84
N THR A 205 16.08 -26.22 -10.10
CA THR A 205 15.95 -27.59 -10.61
C THR A 205 16.83 -28.57 -9.82
N LYS A 206 18.10 -28.21 -9.57
CA LYS A 206 19.04 -29.01 -8.77
C LYS A 206 18.61 -29.13 -7.31
N ALA A 207 18.09 -28.06 -6.71
CA ALA A 207 17.58 -28.10 -5.35
C ALA A 207 16.41 -29.10 -5.23
N LEU A 208 15.37 -28.98 -6.07
CA LEU A 208 14.22 -29.89 -6.04
C LEU A 208 14.62 -31.36 -6.26
N ALA A 209 15.52 -31.64 -7.20
CA ALA A 209 16.05 -32.99 -7.40
C ALA A 209 16.81 -33.52 -6.17
N ALA A 210 17.58 -32.67 -5.48
CA ALA A 210 18.28 -33.03 -4.23
C ALA A 210 17.33 -33.27 -3.04
N PHE A 211 16.11 -32.74 -3.09
CA PHE A 211 15.01 -33.03 -2.15
C PHE A 211 14.15 -34.23 -2.56
N GLY A 212 14.52 -34.97 -3.61
CA GLY A 212 13.78 -36.15 -4.06
C GLY A 212 12.44 -35.85 -4.74
N VAL A 213 12.15 -34.59 -5.08
CA VAL A 213 10.96 -34.22 -5.85
C VAL A 213 11.23 -34.57 -7.32
N PRO A 214 10.52 -35.54 -7.92
CA PRO A 214 10.74 -35.90 -9.32
C PRO A 214 10.28 -34.73 -10.19
N ASN A 215 11.18 -34.14 -10.98
CA ASN A 215 10.83 -33.14 -11.96
C ASN A 215 11.44 -33.48 -13.34
N VAL A 216 10.70 -33.15 -14.39
CA VAL A 216 11.10 -33.40 -15.78
C VAL A 216 10.86 -32.13 -16.58
N ARG A 217 11.83 -31.75 -17.42
CA ARG A 217 11.75 -30.57 -18.29
C ARG A 217 11.56 -31.01 -19.74
N SER A 218 10.62 -30.38 -20.43
CA SER A 218 10.44 -30.50 -21.88
C SER A 218 10.18 -29.12 -22.47
N GLY A 219 11.17 -28.54 -23.14
CA GLY A 219 11.09 -27.16 -23.65
C GLY A 219 10.86 -26.12 -22.54
N ASN A 220 9.72 -25.42 -22.61
CA ASN A 220 9.26 -24.43 -21.63
C ASN A 220 8.34 -25.02 -20.54
N ASP A 221 8.00 -26.32 -20.63
CA ASP A 221 7.11 -26.98 -19.70
C ASP A 221 7.88 -27.81 -18.67
N TRP A 222 7.36 -27.81 -17.44
CA TRP A 222 7.89 -28.52 -16.29
C TRP A 222 6.82 -29.44 -15.72
N TYR A 223 7.18 -30.71 -15.53
CA TYR A 223 6.28 -31.72 -15.00
C TYR A 223 6.77 -32.14 -13.62
N TRP A 224 5.96 -31.90 -12.59
CA TRP A 224 6.26 -32.38 -11.25
C TRP A 224 5.61 -33.74 -11.00
N ASN A 225 6.35 -34.61 -10.32
CA ASN A 225 6.00 -36.01 -10.03
C ASN A 225 5.73 -36.87 -11.28
N GLN A 226 6.60 -36.78 -12.29
CA GLN A 226 6.64 -37.77 -13.38
C GLN A 226 7.93 -38.59 -13.31
N SER A 227 7.81 -39.91 -13.46
CA SER A 227 8.91 -40.88 -13.41
C SER A 227 9.67 -41.03 -14.73
N ALA A 228 9.65 -40.01 -15.59
CA ALA A 228 10.34 -40.05 -16.88
C ALA A 228 11.83 -39.68 -16.71
N ALA A 229 12.72 -40.57 -17.13
CA ALA A 229 14.13 -40.25 -17.28
C ALA A 229 14.34 -39.19 -18.38
N PRO A 230 15.37 -38.34 -18.31
CA PRO A 230 15.60 -37.30 -19.32
C PRO A 230 15.80 -37.89 -20.71
N GLY A 231 14.93 -37.51 -21.65
CA GLY A 231 15.19 -37.63 -23.09
C GLY A 231 15.82 -36.34 -23.61
N ASP A 232 16.87 -36.45 -24.42
CA ASP A 232 17.59 -35.29 -24.97
C ASP A 232 16.67 -34.40 -25.82
N ALA A 233 16.34 -33.22 -25.30
CA ALA A 233 15.55 -32.20 -25.99
C ALA A 233 16.18 -30.81 -25.79
N THR A 234 17.24 -30.51 -26.54
CA THR A 234 17.81 -29.17 -26.68
C THR A 234 16.92 -28.27 -27.55
N VAL A 235 15.73 -27.94 -27.04
CA VAL A 235 14.84 -26.95 -27.66
C VAL A 235 15.31 -25.55 -27.27
N ALA A 236 15.38 -24.65 -28.26
CA ALA A 236 15.76 -23.26 -28.04
C ALA A 236 14.77 -22.54 -27.11
N PHE A 237 15.28 -21.87 -26.10
CA PHE A 237 14.49 -21.14 -25.10
C PHE A 237 13.95 -19.82 -25.66
N ASP A 238 12.65 -19.59 -25.55
CA ASP A 238 11.99 -18.33 -25.87
C ASP A 238 11.51 -17.60 -24.59
N PRO A 239 12.17 -16.50 -24.17
CA PRO A 239 11.75 -15.72 -23.01
C PRO A 239 10.45 -14.92 -23.21
N ALA A 240 9.89 -14.86 -24.43
CA ALA A 240 8.58 -14.24 -24.66
C ALA A 240 7.40 -15.18 -24.33
N THR A 241 7.68 -16.45 -24.05
CA THR A 241 6.67 -17.48 -23.73
C THR A 241 6.76 -17.84 -22.24
N PRO A 242 5.66 -17.70 -21.45
CA PRO A 242 5.64 -18.13 -20.05
C PRO A 242 6.01 -19.60 -19.90
N MET A 243 6.69 -19.96 -18.80
CA MET A 243 6.88 -21.36 -18.44
C MET A 243 5.61 -21.92 -17.79
N THR A 244 5.28 -23.16 -18.10
CA THR A 244 4.17 -23.91 -17.49
C THR A 244 4.72 -24.93 -16.51
N VAL A 245 4.13 -25.04 -15.33
CA VAL A 245 4.36 -26.12 -14.38
C VAL A 245 3.08 -26.92 -14.24
N HIS A 246 3.14 -28.18 -14.68
CA HIS A 246 2.08 -29.16 -14.53
C HIS A 246 2.23 -29.84 -13.17
N LEU A 247 1.20 -29.73 -12.34
CA LEU A 247 1.13 -30.32 -11.01
C LEU A 247 0.53 -31.74 -11.05
N PRO A 248 0.74 -32.57 -10.00
CA PRO A 248 0.23 -33.95 -9.95
C PRO A 248 -1.31 -34.04 -9.92
N ASP A 249 -1.98 -32.96 -9.49
CA ASP A 249 -3.45 -32.81 -9.54
C ASP A 249 -3.96 -32.39 -10.93
N GLN A 250 -3.10 -32.41 -11.95
CA GLN A 250 -3.30 -31.93 -13.32
C GLN A 250 -3.59 -30.42 -13.44
N SER A 251 -3.41 -29.63 -12.38
CA SER A 251 -3.48 -28.18 -12.49
C SER A 251 -2.20 -27.58 -13.09
N GLU A 252 -2.32 -26.44 -13.75
CA GLU A 252 -1.20 -25.72 -14.35
C GLU A 252 -0.91 -24.42 -13.59
N ILE A 253 0.37 -24.11 -13.40
CA ILE A 253 0.85 -22.80 -12.98
C ILE A 253 1.69 -22.23 -14.13
N ARG A 254 1.27 -21.09 -14.68
CA ARG A 254 2.03 -20.36 -15.71
C ARG A 254 2.70 -19.14 -15.09
N PHE A 255 3.96 -18.88 -15.43
CA PHE A 255 4.67 -17.70 -14.94
C PHE A 255 5.66 -17.12 -15.97
N PRO A 256 5.88 -15.79 -15.94
CA PRO A 256 6.91 -15.15 -16.74
C PRO A 256 8.30 -15.57 -16.27
N VAL A 257 9.25 -15.57 -17.21
CA VAL A 257 10.66 -15.89 -16.95
C VAL A 257 11.55 -14.83 -17.57
N VAL A 258 12.73 -14.60 -16.97
CA VAL A 258 13.66 -13.56 -17.42
C VAL A 258 14.97 -14.19 -17.88
N ALA A 259 15.39 -13.88 -19.11
CA ALA A 259 16.74 -14.15 -19.57
C ALA A 259 17.68 -13.04 -19.08
N PHE A 260 18.72 -13.40 -18.32
CA PHE A 260 19.75 -12.45 -17.90
C PHE A 260 21.13 -13.11 -17.85
N GLN A 261 22.13 -12.46 -18.46
CA GLN A 261 23.53 -12.95 -18.54
C GLN A 261 23.67 -14.44 -18.97
N GLY A 262 22.86 -14.88 -19.93
CA GLY A 262 22.87 -16.27 -20.43
C GLY A 262 22.21 -17.30 -19.51
N LYS A 263 21.57 -16.86 -18.41
CA LYS A 263 20.78 -17.69 -17.49
C LYS A 263 19.30 -17.37 -17.55
N THR A 264 18.47 -18.33 -17.14
CA THR A 264 17.02 -18.16 -17.00
C THR A 264 16.67 -18.00 -15.52
N TYR A 265 15.86 -16.99 -15.21
CA TYR A 265 15.43 -16.67 -13.85
C TYR A 265 13.91 -16.83 -13.73
N VAL A 266 13.45 -17.50 -12.67
CA VAL A 266 12.02 -17.74 -12.35
C VAL A 266 11.60 -16.97 -11.09
N PRO A 267 10.39 -16.38 -11.01
CA PRO A 267 10.00 -15.58 -9.86
C PRO A 267 9.75 -16.49 -8.64
N ILE A 268 10.40 -16.18 -7.51
CA ILE A 268 10.45 -17.05 -6.32
C ILE A 268 9.04 -17.39 -5.79
N TRP A 269 8.11 -16.44 -5.87
CA TRP A 269 6.73 -16.61 -5.45
C TRP A 269 6.02 -17.80 -6.12
N TYR A 270 6.24 -18.04 -7.41
CA TYR A 270 5.57 -19.13 -8.14
C TYR A 270 6.13 -20.50 -7.76
N VAL A 271 7.45 -20.60 -7.57
CA VAL A 271 8.10 -21.81 -7.04
C VAL A 271 7.50 -22.18 -5.68
N MET A 272 7.39 -21.20 -4.77
CA MET A 272 6.79 -21.40 -3.45
C MET A 272 5.28 -21.70 -3.49
N THR A 273 4.55 -21.11 -4.43
CA THR A 273 3.11 -21.37 -4.62
C THR A 273 2.85 -22.79 -5.10
N GLY A 274 3.66 -23.28 -6.04
CA GLY A 274 3.61 -24.68 -6.45
C GLY A 274 3.94 -25.63 -5.31
N LEU A 275 5.06 -25.41 -4.59
CA LEU A 275 5.47 -26.27 -3.48
C LEU A 275 4.36 -26.40 -2.41
N LYS A 276 3.66 -25.31 -2.08
CA LYS A 276 2.50 -25.35 -1.18
C LYS A 276 1.32 -26.19 -1.70
N ARG A 277 1.12 -26.29 -3.01
CA ARG A 277 0.02 -27.06 -3.62
C ARG A 277 0.29 -28.56 -3.70
N LEU A 278 1.55 -28.98 -3.62
CA LEU A 278 1.92 -30.41 -3.58
C LEU A 278 1.48 -31.13 -2.30
N GLY A 279 0.96 -30.43 -1.29
CA GLY A 279 0.51 -31.02 -0.02
C GLY A 279 1.65 -31.37 0.94
N ASP A 280 2.79 -31.79 0.41
CA ASP A 280 4.01 -32.05 1.17
C ASP A 280 4.86 -30.79 1.32
N TYR A 281 4.82 -30.18 2.50
CA TYR A 281 6.00 -29.49 2.99
C TYR A 281 7.10 -30.56 3.17
N PRO A 282 8.33 -30.36 2.63
CA PRO A 282 9.46 -31.21 2.99
C PRO A 282 9.87 -30.92 4.44
N THR A 283 9.15 -31.50 5.40
CA THR A 283 9.53 -31.55 6.81
C THR A 283 10.22 -32.88 7.05
N TRP A 284 11.55 -32.87 6.98
CA TRP A 284 12.37 -34.00 7.41
C TRP A 284 13.22 -33.53 8.60
N ASN A 285 13.16 -34.27 9.70
CA ASN A 285 13.87 -33.97 10.97
C ASN A 285 13.67 -32.55 11.56
N GLY A 286 12.51 -31.92 11.33
CA GLY A 286 12.09 -30.74 12.09
C GLY A 286 12.76 -29.41 11.74
N GLN A 287 13.55 -29.33 10.67
CA GLN A 287 13.99 -28.06 10.10
C GLN A 287 13.10 -27.69 8.90
N VAL A 288 12.58 -26.46 8.94
CA VAL A 288 11.66 -25.93 7.92
C VAL A 288 12.45 -25.45 6.71
N PHE A 289 11.85 -25.59 5.53
CA PHE A 289 12.25 -24.94 4.27
C PHE A 289 12.22 -23.40 4.40
N LEU A 290 13.24 -22.84 5.05
CA LEU A 290 13.43 -21.40 5.21
C LEU A 290 14.12 -20.83 3.96
N ILE A 291 13.34 -20.65 2.89
CA ILE A 291 13.54 -19.41 2.13
C ILE A 291 13.07 -18.31 3.08
N ALA A 292 14.03 -17.72 3.81
CA ALA A 292 13.78 -16.52 4.58
C ALA A 292 13.20 -15.50 3.60
N LYS A 293 11.90 -15.19 3.75
CA LYS A 293 11.21 -14.14 3.01
C LYS A 293 11.85 -12.83 3.45
N LEU A 294 12.95 -12.46 2.80
CA LEU A 294 13.62 -11.21 3.07
C LEU A 294 12.62 -10.10 2.78
N PRO A 295 12.51 -9.10 3.67
CA PRO A 295 11.68 -7.97 3.37
C PRO A 295 12.20 -7.28 2.09
N PRO A 296 11.31 -6.74 1.24
CA PRO A 296 11.69 -6.17 -0.03
C PRO A 296 12.72 -5.04 0.15
N ALA A 297 13.48 -4.77 -0.91
CA ALA A 297 14.45 -3.67 -0.93
C ALA A 297 13.79 -2.28 -0.73
N HIS A 298 12.47 -2.21 -0.89
CA HIS A 298 11.64 -1.03 -0.64
C HIS A 298 10.71 -1.28 0.55
N PRO A 299 10.36 -0.24 1.33
CA PRO A 299 9.29 -0.33 2.33
C PRO A 299 7.99 -0.88 1.74
N VAL A 300 7.24 -1.65 2.51
CA VAL A 300 5.84 -2.01 2.19
C VAL A 300 4.99 -0.75 2.20
N VAL A 301 5.19 0.09 3.22
CA VAL A 301 4.44 1.33 3.41
C VAL A 301 5.03 2.41 2.51
N ASN A 302 4.26 2.86 1.53
CA ASN A 302 4.55 4.10 0.81
C ASN A 302 3.85 5.28 1.50
N PRO A 303 4.59 6.20 2.16
CA PRO A 303 4.00 7.35 2.82
C PRO A 303 3.88 8.59 1.92
N ASN A 304 4.40 8.56 0.68
CA ASN A 304 4.38 9.71 -0.23
C ASN A 304 3.08 9.79 -1.05
N GLN A 305 1.94 9.52 -0.41
CA GLN A 305 0.60 9.49 -0.99
C GLN A 305 -0.45 9.83 0.07
N THR A 306 -1.69 10.10 -0.34
CA THR A 306 -2.83 10.16 0.58
C THR A 306 -3.03 8.79 1.22
N TYR A 307 -2.66 8.67 2.50
CA TYR A 307 -2.61 7.39 3.18
C TYR A 307 -4.01 7.07 3.74
N SER A 308 -4.74 6.22 3.03
CA SER A 308 -6.14 5.91 3.31
C SER A 308 -6.30 4.68 4.22
N TYR A 309 -7.50 4.52 4.78
CA TYR A 309 -7.86 3.35 5.57
C TYR A 309 -7.64 2.03 4.80
N THR A 310 -7.99 1.97 3.52
CA THR A 310 -7.80 0.77 2.68
C THR A 310 -6.32 0.47 2.42
N ILE A 311 -5.49 1.50 2.23
CA ILE A 311 -4.03 1.33 2.10
C ILE A 311 -3.46 0.79 3.42
N MET A 312 -3.84 1.39 4.55
CA MET A 312 -3.46 0.90 5.89
C MET A 312 -3.83 -0.57 6.09
N GLN A 313 -5.04 -1.01 5.72
CA GLN A 313 -5.45 -2.42 5.81
C GLN A 313 -4.56 -3.34 4.97
N SER A 314 -4.28 -2.96 3.72
CA SER A 314 -3.40 -3.72 2.81
C SER A 314 -1.98 -3.82 3.34
N ASP A 315 -1.43 -2.72 3.86
CA ASP A 315 -0.08 -2.65 4.40
C ASP A 315 0.04 -3.45 5.70
N ILE A 316 -0.94 -3.38 6.61
CA ILE A 316 -1.00 -4.20 7.84
C ILE A 316 -0.95 -5.69 7.49
N GLN A 317 -1.75 -6.15 6.53
CA GLN A 317 -1.76 -7.55 6.10
C GLN A 317 -0.43 -7.95 5.44
N SER A 318 0.12 -7.10 4.57
CA SER A 318 1.40 -7.33 3.89
C SER A 318 2.57 -7.42 4.86
N LEU A 319 2.61 -6.55 5.88
CA LEU A 319 3.60 -6.56 6.95
C LEU A 319 3.45 -7.79 7.85
N LYS A 320 2.23 -8.15 8.25
CA LYS A 320 1.95 -9.39 9.01
C LYS A 320 2.43 -10.63 8.26
N ASP A 321 2.18 -10.74 6.96
CA ASP A 321 2.62 -11.86 6.12
C ASP A 321 4.13 -11.87 5.86
N MET A 322 4.84 -10.79 6.17
CA MET A 322 6.28 -10.64 6.01
C MET A 322 7.06 -10.85 7.31
N TYR A 323 6.47 -10.45 8.43
CA TYR A 323 7.07 -10.57 9.76
C TYR A 323 6.17 -11.31 10.77
N PRO A 324 5.67 -12.53 10.48
CA PRO A 324 4.62 -13.18 11.27
C PRO A 324 5.01 -13.55 12.71
N ASP A 325 6.31 -13.70 13.02
CA ASP A 325 6.81 -13.89 14.40
C ASP A 325 7.12 -12.57 15.14
N LEU A 326 6.97 -11.41 14.49
CA LEU A 326 7.25 -10.09 15.07
C LEU A 326 6.01 -9.18 15.10
N ILE A 327 5.03 -9.42 14.21
CA ILE A 327 3.84 -8.58 14.04
C ILE A 327 2.58 -9.33 14.48
N GLN A 328 1.88 -8.73 15.44
CA GLN A 328 0.59 -9.16 15.95
C GLN A 328 -0.48 -8.17 15.49
N VAL A 329 -1.60 -8.64 14.94
CA VAL A 329 -2.70 -7.75 14.48
C VAL A 329 -3.97 -8.10 15.24
N LYS A 330 -4.63 -7.09 15.81
CA LYS A 330 -5.94 -7.17 16.48
C LYS A 330 -6.90 -6.16 15.85
N VAL A 331 -8.19 -6.50 15.84
CA VAL A 331 -9.27 -5.50 15.77
C VAL A 331 -9.69 -5.22 17.22
N VAL A 332 -9.61 -3.96 17.65
CA VAL A 332 -9.86 -3.56 19.05
C VAL A 332 -11.23 -2.91 19.26
N GLY A 333 -11.92 -2.59 18.17
CA GLY A 333 -13.29 -2.10 18.13
C GLY A 333 -13.74 -1.83 16.69
N GLN A 334 -14.97 -1.37 16.52
CA GLN A 334 -15.50 -0.89 15.25
C GLN A 334 -16.12 0.48 15.42
N THR A 335 -15.91 1.35 14.44
CA THR A 335 -16.48 2.70 14.39
C THR A 335 -18.00 2.67 14.20
N ALA A 336 -18.65 3.84 14.32
CA ALA A 336 -20.10 3.96 14.14
C ALA A 336 -20.59 3.53 12.74
N TYR A 337 -19.75 3.65 11.71
CA TYR A 337 -20.06 3.21 10.33
C TYR A 337 -19.33 1.92 9.93
N GLY A 338 -18.94 1.10 10.91
CA GLY A 338 -18.53 -0.30 10.69
C GLY A 338 -17.11 -0.53 10.17
N ARG A 339 -16.21 0.46 10.28
CA ARG A 339 -14.78 0.28 10.00
C ARG A 339 -14.09 -0.31 11.23
N ASP A 340 -13.27 -1.33 11.03
CA ASP A 340 -12.43 -1.92 12.08
C ASP A 340 -11.39 -0.89 12.55
N ILE A 341 -11.17 -0.85 13.87
CA ILE A 341 -10.05 -0.12 14.46
C ILE A 341 -8.95 -1.13 14.72
N TYR A 342 -7.86 -1.04 13.96
CA TYR A 342 -6.74 -1.98 14.06
C TYR A 342 -5.73 -1.54 15.11
N ALA A 343 -5.27 -2.50 15.90
CA ALA A 343 -4.08 -2.39 16.72
C ALA A 343 -3.03 -3.39 16.23
N VAL A 344 -1.78 -2.93 16.10
CA VAL A 344 -0.67 -3.72 15.58
C VAL A 344 0.49 -3.72 16.57
N GLY A 345 0.77 -4.86 17.18
CA GLY A 345 1.93 -5.06 18.06
C GLY A 345 3.15 -5.43 17.23
N LEU A 346 4.27 -4.74 17.45
CA LEU A 346 5.58 -5.00 16.86
C LEU A 346 6.57 -5.33 17.98
N GLY A 347 7.07 -6.56 18.01
CA GLY A 347 8.02 -7.04 19.00
C GLY A 347 7.65 -8.39 19.61
N LYS A 348 8.54 -8.85 20.50
CA LYS A 348 8.46 -10.13 21.24
C LYS A 348 8.53 -9.93 22.75
N GLY A 349 8.81 -8.70 23.18
CA GLY A 349 9.00 -8.33 24.56
C GLY A 349 7.74 -8.36 25.42
N LYS A 350 7.94 -8.52 26.73
CA LYS A 350 6.86 -8.46 27.74
C LYS A 350 6.52 -7.04 28.17
N ALA A 351 7.51 -6.14 28.17
CA ALA A 351 7.24 -4.72 28.30
C ALA A 351 6.43 -4.26 27.08
N THR A 352 5.57 -3.28 27.26
CA THR A 352 4.67 -2.77 26.22
C THR A 352 4.61 -1.27 26.28
N VAL A 353 4.45 -0.63 25.12
CA VAL A 353 4.19 0.81 24.99
C VAL A 353 3.16 1.05 23.89
N LEU A 354 2.47 2.19 23.94
CA LEU A 354 1.41 2.54 23.00
C LEU A 354 1.82 3.72 22.12
N ILE A 355 1.62 3.61 20.81
CA ILE A 355 1.71 4.73 19.87
C ILE A 355 0.38 4.80 19.13
N SER A 356 -0.26 5.97 19.12
CA SER A 356 -1.55 6.17 18.49
C SER A 356 -1.49 7.32 17.47
N GLY A 357 -2.40 7.33 16.51
CA GLY A 357 -2.43 8.34 15.46
C GLY A 357 -3.84 8.56 14.94
N SER A 358 -4.05 9.76 14.39
CA SER A 358 -5.31 10.14 13.75
C SER A 358 -6.53 9.92 14.66
N HIS A 359 -6.45 10.37 15.92
CA HIS A 359 -7.65 10.70 16.70
C HIS A 359 -8.48 11.75 15.96
N HIS A 360 -7.81 12.74 15.37
CA HIS A 360 -8.44 13.70 14.49
C HIS A 360 -8.33 13.30 13.01
N ALA A 361 -9.40 13.54 12.26
CA ALA A 361 -9.59 13.11 10.89
C ALA A 361 -8.63 13.75 9.86
N ARG A 362 -8.45 15.08 9.87
CA ARG A 362 -7.52 15.79 8.97
C ARG A 362 -6.04 15.49 9.23
N GLU A 363 -5.72 14.86 10.35
CA GLU A 363 -4.35 14.64 10.84
C GLU A 363 -3.78 13.28 10.36
N TRP A 364 -4.35 12.72 9.28
CA TRP A 364 -4.07 11.38 8.73
C TRP A 364 -2.60 11.11 8.34
N ILE A 365 -1.77 12.15 8.21
CA ILE A 365 -0.31 12.00 8.05
C ILE A 365 0.33 11.24 9.22
N THR A 366 -0.31 11.28 10.40
CA THR A 366 0.09 10.51 11.60
C THR A 366 -0.15 9.00 11.43
N THR A 367 -1.18 8.59 10.68
CA THR A 367 -1.34 7.18 10.29
C THR A 367 -0.17 6.72 9.42
N ALA A 368 0.20 7.53 8.42
CA ALA A 368 1.34 7.23 7.54
C ALA A 368 2.65 7.15 8.34
N LEU A 369 2.83 8.03 9.33
CA LEU A 369 4.01 8.00 10.22
C LEU A 369 4.05 6.71 11.04
N ASN A 370 2.94 6.35 11.69
CA ASN A 370 2.86 5.14 12.53
C ASN A 370 3.08 3.86 11.72
N MET A 371 2.45 3.75 10.54
CA MET A 371 2.64 2.60 9.65
C MET A 371 4.07 2.52 9.11
N TYR A 372 4.65 3.64 8.68
CA TYR A 372 6.02 3.67 8.15
C TYR A 372 7.04 3.38 9.26
N MET A 373 6.83 3.88 10.47
CA MET A 373 7.64 3.54 11.66
C MET A 373 7.62 2.04 11.91
N LEU A 374 6.44 1.42 11.91
CA LEU A 374 6.27 -0.02 12.11
C LEU A 374 7.02 -0.85 11.06
N ASP A 375 6.89 -0.50 9.78
CA ASP A 375 7.61 -1.15 8.67
C ASP A 375 9.13 -0.99 8.81
N ARG A 376 9.62 0.24 9.00
CA ARG A 376 11.06 0.52 9.14
C ARG A 376 11.67 -0.18 10.35
N TYR A 377 10.94 -0.32 11.45
CA TYR A 377 11.39 -1.04 12.64
C TYR A 377 11.39 -2.56 12.43
N ALA A 378 10.37 -3.12 11.78
CA ALA A 378 10.33 -4.54 11.41
C ALA A 378 11.47 -4.92 10.45
N TYR A 379 11.74 -4.06 9.47
CA TYR A 379 12.88 -4.20 8.56
C TYR A 379 14.21 -4.16 9.33
N ALA A 380 14.40 -3.16 10.20
CA ALA A 380 15.63 -3.00 10.96
C ALA A 380 15.89 -4.15 11.93
N TYR A 381 14.84 -4.68 12.58
CA TYR A 381 14.91 -5.88 13.43
C TYR A 381 15.49 -7.09 12.68
N ARG A 382 14.97 -7.38 11.47
CA ARG A 382 15.44 -8.51 10.64
C ARG A 382 16.88 -8.37 10.18
N ASN A 383 17.30 -7.14 9.93
CA ASN A 383 18.61 -6.83 9.36
C ASN A 383 19.65 -6.42 10.44
N ASN A 384 19.32 -6.56 11.73
CA ASN A 384 20.15 -6.14 12.87
C ASN A 384 20.62 -4.66 12.77
N GLN A 385 19.76 -3.79 12.22
CA GLN A 385 20.08 -2.38 12.00
C GLN A 385 19.77 -1.53 13.23
N TRP A 386 20.51 -0.43 13.32
CA TRP A 386 20.30 0.62 14.31
C TRP A 386 19.56 1.79 13.66
N ILE A 387 18.67 2.45 14.41
CA ILE A 387 17.95 3.66 13.98
C ILE A 387 18.14 4.70 15.07
N GLY A 388 18.58 5.92 14.72
CA GLY A 388 18.73 7.02 15.68
C GLY A 388 19.71 6.79 16.84
N GLY A 389 20.56 5.75 16.78
CA GLY A 389 21.42 5.33 17.89
C GLY A 389 20.86 4.19 18.75
N TYR A 390 19.67 3.68 18.44
CA TYR A 390 18.99 2.62 19.18
C TYR A 390 19.16 1.24 18.51
N ASN A 391 19.39 0.20 19.32
CA ASN A 391 19.52 -1.19 18.87
C ASN A 391 18.12 -1.82 18.68
N VAL A 392 17.57 -1.68 17.46
CA VAL A 392 16.19 -2.10 17.15
C VAL A 392 15.94 -3.57 17.47
N LYS A 393 16.93 -4.46 17.27
CA LYS A 393 16.75 -5.88 17.57
C LYS A 393 16.57 -6.12 19.07
N GLN A 394 17.45 -5.58 19.89
CA GLN A 394 17.39 -5.76 21.34
C GLN A 394 16.09 -5.17 21.90
N ILE A 395 15.77 -3.92 21.54
CA ILE A 395 14.60 -3.20 22.04
C ILE A 395 13.29 -3.96 21.72
N LEU A 396 13.17 -4.55 20.52
CA LEU A 396 11.98 -5.32 20.16
C LEU A 396 12.00 -6.79 20.63
N ASP A 397 13.13 -7.30 21.12
CA ASP A 397 13.17 -8.56 21.88
C ASP A 397 12.73 -8.32 23.36
N GLU A 398 12.97 -7.11 23.90
CA GLU A 398 12.68 -6.72 25.29
C GLU A 398 11.28 -6.08 25.47
N THR A 399 10.83 -5.30 24.48
CA THR A 399 9.53 -4.59 24.43
C THR A 399 8.69 -4.95 23.19
N THR A 400 7.36 -4.87 23.30
CA THR A 400 6.43 -4.87 22.17
C THR A 400 5.76 -3.49 22.04
N ILE A 401 6.03 -2.78 20.94
CA ILE A 401 5.38 -1.50 20.62
C ILE A 401 4.01 -1.79 20.01
N TRP A 402 2.93 -1.31 20.63
CA TRP A 402 1.60 -1.40 20.07
C TRP A 402 1.20 -0.11 19.38
N PHE A 403 0.89 -0.19 18.10
CA PHE A 403 0.37 0.91 17.31
C PHE A 403 -1.16 0.84 17.21
N ILE A 404 -1.86 1.96 17.37
CA ILE A 404 -3.19 2.17 16.78
C ILE A 404 -3.00 3.23 15.69
N PRO A 405 -2.69 2.85 14.44
CA PRO A 405 -2.26 3.82 13.43
C PRO A 405 -3.35 4.84 13.08
N MET A 406 -4.62 4.42 13.11
CA MET A 406 -5.78 5.25 12.82
C MET A 406 -6.89 5.01 13.85
N VAL A 407 -6.99 5.89 14.85
CA VAL A 407 -8.03 5.82 15.91
C VAL A 407 -9.42 6.18 15.37
N ASN A 408 -9.50 7.09 14.39
CA ASN A 408 -10.75 7.59 13.80
C ASN A 408 -10.90 7.23 12.29
N PRO A 409 -11.06 5.95 11.90
CA PRO A 409 -11.22 5.54 10.49
C PRO A 409 -12.34 6.23 9.72
N ASP A 410 -13.49 6.45 10.36
CA ASP A 410 -14.62 7.09 9.69
C ASP A 410 -14.32 8.58 9.43
N GLY A 411 -13.80 9.30 10.42
CA GLY A 411 -13.42 10.70 10.27
C GLY A 411 -12.35 10.88 9.19
N VAL A 412 -11.27 10.08 9.22
CA VAL A 412 -10.22 10.12 8.18
C VAL A 412 -10.80 9.86 6.79
N THR A 413 -11.67 8.85 6.66
CA THR A 413 -12.34 8.54 5.38
C THR A 413 -13.20 9.70 4.90
N LEU A 414 -13.95 10.35 5.80
CA LEU A 414 -14.76 11.53 5.49
C LEU A 414 -13.88 12.71 5.04
N ALA A 415 -12.77 12.98 5.73
CA ALA A 415 -11.86 14.07 5.38
C ALA A 415 -11.14 13.87 4.04
N GLN A 416 -10.89 12.62 3.64
CA GLN A 416 -10.21 12.28 2.38
C GLN A 416 -11.16 12.15 1.18
N PHE A 417 -12.37 11.59 1.36
CA PHE A 417 -13.27 11.18 0.26
C PHE A 417 -14.68 11.81 0.31
N GLY A 418 -14.97 12.61 1.33
CA GLY A 418 -16.25 13.29 1.51
C GLY A 418 -17.41 12.37 1.93
N ASP A 419 -18.63 12.92 1.93
CA ASP A 419 -19.85 12.23 2.36
C ASP A 419 -20.31 11.15 1.37
N SER A 420 -19.85 11.20 0.12
CA SER A 420 -20.26 10.28 -0.96
C SER A 420 -20.01 8.79 -0.65
N VAL A 421 -19.03 8.49 0.21
CA VAL A 421 -18.66 7.13 0.66
C VAL A 421 -19.35 6.70 1.96
N PHE A 422 -20.32 7.48 2.45
CA PHE A 422 -21.16 7.17 3.61
C PHE A 422 -22.60 6.79 3.18
N PRO A 423 -23.38 6.12 4.04
CA PRO A 423 -24.80 5.84 3.82
C PRO A 423 -25.59 7.11 3.45
N ALA A 424 -26.51 7.00 2.50
CA ALA A 424 -27.17 8.16 1.89
C ALA A 424 -28.02 8.99 2.87
N ASP A 425 -28.56 8.34 3.89
CA ASP A 425 -29.39 8.92 4.95
C ASP A 425 -28.61 9.83 5.93
N VAL A 426 -27.30 9.61 6.11
CA VAL A 426 -26.49 10.45 7.00
C VAL A 426 -25.79 11.64 6.31
N ARG A 427 -25.69 11.65 4.98
CA ARG A 427 -24.91 12.65 4.22
C ARG A 427 -25.34 14.09 4.49
N ALA A 428 -26.66 14.34 4.53
CA ALA A 428 -27.20 15.66 4.84
C ALA A 428 -26.76 16.16 6.23
N SER A 429 -26.70 15.27 7.22
CA SER A 429 -26.22 15.57 8.56
C SER A 429 -24.71 15.82 8.59
N LEU A 430 -23.91 15.05 7.83
CA LEU A 430 -22.46 15.29 7.70
C LEU A 430 -22.17 16.69 7.13
N VAL A 431 -22.86 17.06 6.05
CA VAL A 431 -22.74 18.39 5.44
C VAL A 431 -23.22 19.50 6.39
N ALA A 432 -24.32 19.28 7.13
CA ALA A 432 -24.81 20.24 8.12
C ALA A 432 -23.81 20.46 9.27
N MET A 433 -23.22 19.40 9.81
CA MET A 433 -22.16 19.46 10.84
C MET A 433 -20.86 20.11 10.32
N ASN A 434 -20.65 20.16 9.01
CA ASN A 434 -19.55 20.85 8.34
C ASN A 434 -19.94 22.28 7.90
N ASN A 435 -20.92 22.90 8.57
CA ASN A 435 -21.44 24.25 8.26
C ASN A 435 -21.91 24.41 6.80
N GLY A 436 -22.53 23.38 6.22
CA GLY A 436 -23.00 23.35 4.84
C GLY A 436 -21.92 23.05 3.79
N SER A 437 -20.67 22.84 4.19
CA SER A 437 -19.57 22.51 3.26
C SER A 437 -19.57 21.02 2.87
N THR A 438 -19.45 20.76 1.57
CA THR A 438 -19.14 19.43 1.01
C THR A 438 -17.64 19.16 0.92
N ASN A 439 -16.78 20.15 1.20
CA ASN A 439 -15.35 19.94 1.38
C ASN A 439 -15.06 19.59 2.85
N PHE A 440 -14.68 18.34 3.09
CA PHE A 440 -14.41 17.78 4.41
C PHE A 440 -12.93 17.78 4.81
N ALA A 441 -12.01 18.35 4.02
CA ALA A 441 -10.58 18.35 4.34
C ALA A 441 -10.25 19.00 5.71
N ARG A 442 -11.08 19.93 6.19
CA ARG A 442 -10.98 20.57 7.51
C ARG A 442 -11.50 19.73 8.69
N TRP A 443 -12.18 18.62 8.41
CA TRP A 443 -12.90 17.83 9.40
C TRP A 443 -11.94 17.25 10.45
N LYS A 444 -12.31 17.36 11.72
CA LYS A 444 -11.47 16.97 12.87
C LYS A 444 -12.08 15.81 13.64
N ASN A 445 -13.39 15.86 13.89
CA ASN A 445 -14.11 14.91 14.73
C ASN A 445 -14.29 13.51 14.10
N ASN A 446 -14.91 12.57 14.82
CA ASN A 446 -15.41 11.35 14.19
C ASN A 446 -16.63 11.65 13.31
N ALA A 447 -17.10 10.68 12.52
CA ALA A 447 -18.25 10.87 11.61
C ALA A 447 -19.62 10.95 12.34
N GLN A 448 -19.64 10.91 13.68
CA GLN A 448 -20.80 11.30 14.50
C GLN A 448 -20.68 12.76 14.99
N GLY A 449 -19.66 13.50 14.55
CA GLY A 449 -19.42 14.89 14.91
C GLY A 449 -18.89 15.09 16.33
N ILE A 450 -18.31 14.07 16.97
CA ILE A 450 -17.73 14.12 18.32
C ILE A 450 -16.20 14.07 18.23
N ASP A 451 -15.52 14.91 19.01
CA ASP A 451 -14.06 15.05 19.06
C ASP A 451 -13.43 13.89 19.87
N PRO A 452 -12.67 12.96 19.24
CA PRO A 452 -12.10 11.81 19.97
C PRO A 452 -11.03 12.20 20.97
N ASN A 453 -10.37 13.36 20.83
CA ASN A 453 -9.41 13.87 21.81
C ASN A 453 -10.06 14.81 22.84
N ARG A 454 -11.39 14.77 22.97
CA ARG A 454 -12.16 15.37 24.07
C ARG A 454 -13.13 14.36 24.71
N GLN A 455 -12.81 13.08 24.61
CA GLN A 455 -13.68 11.96 24.99
C GLN A 455 -13.12 11.08 26.12
N TYR A 456 -11.98 11.43 26.71
CA TYR A 456 -11.41 10.73 27.89
C TYR A 456 -11.70 11.50 29.18
N ASP A 457 -11.84 10.84 30.34
CA ASP A 457 -12.05 11.53 31.65
C ASP A 457 -10.75 12.14 32.22
N GLY A 458 -9.90 12.71 31.37
CA GLY A 458 -8.76 13.55 31.80
C GLY A 458 -9.25 14.98 32.08
N GLY A 459 -10.00 15.20 33.15
CA GLY A 459 -10.61 16.51 33.42
C GLY A 459 -11.77 16.91 32.47
N TRP A 460 -12.45 15.94 31.88
CA TRP A 460 -13.57 16.14 30.93
C TRP A 460 -14.69 17.04 31.49
N TYR A 461 -15.01 16.89 32.78
CA TYR A 461 -16.06 17.67 33.44
C TYR A 461 -15.72 19.16 33.56
N THR A 462 -14.44 19.51 33.67
CA THR A 462 -13.93 20.88 33.74
C THR A 462 -13.60 21.48 32.37
N LEU A 463 -13.44 20.65 31.33
CA LEU A 463 -13.18 21.08 29.96
C LEU A 463 -14.35 21.95 29.42
N PRO A 464 -14.12 23.20 28.97
CA PRO A 464 -15.18 24.05 28.44
C PRO A 464 -15.85 23.46 27.20
N SER A 465 -17.18 23.53 27.13
CA SER A 465 -17.95 23.17 25.94
C SER A 465 -17.93 24.32 24.92
N ILE A 466 -16.86 24.38 24.11
CA ILE A 466 -16.73 25.36 23.00
C ILE A 466 -17.87 25.18 21.99
N VAL A 467 -18.20 23.91 21.70
CA VAL A 467 -19.32 23.50 20.85
C VAL A 467 -20.20 22.54 21.66
N THR A 468 -21.52 22.66 21.50
CA THR A 468 -22.53 21.98 22.36
C THR A 468 -23.35 20.91 21.65
N HIS A 469 -23.11 20.70 20.35
CA HIS A 469 -23.81 19.74 19.48
C HIS A 469 -22.82 19.13 18.46
N PRO A 470 -23.14 17.98 17.84
CA PRO A 470 -22.31 17.38 16.81
C PRO A 470 -21.86 18.37 15.71
N TRP A 471 -20.57 18.37 15.43
CA TRP A 471 -19.91 19.38 14.58
C TRP A 471 -18.60 18.86 13.99
N TYR A 472 -17.99 19.58 13.05
CA TYR A 472 -16.73 19.15 12.42
C TYR A 472 -15.51 19.18 13.37
N GLU A 473 -15.54 19.97 14.45
CA GLU A 473 -14.50 20.04 15.48
C GLU A 473 -15.05 20.40 16.89
N PHE A 474 -14.22 20.23 17.94
CA PHE A 474 -14.41 20.67 19.33
C PHE A 474 -15.59 20.12 20.15
N TYR A 475 -16.62 19.51 19.55
CA TYR A 475 -17.73 18.93 20.32
C TYR A 475 -17.29 17.74 21.18
N LYS A 476 -17.23 17.92 22.51
CA LYS A 476 -16.73 16.92 23.46
C LYS A 476 -17.70 15.75 23.79
N GLY A 477 -18.84 15.65 23.12
CA GLY A 477 -19.89 14.67 23.44
C GLY A 477 -20.75 15.05 24.66
N THR A 478 -21.63 14.13 25.09
CA THR A 478 -22.53 14.32 26.26
C THR A 478 -21.99 13.68 27.55
N ALA A 479 -21.04 12.75 27.42
CA ALA A 479 -20.30 12.12 28.51
C ALA A 479 -18.91 11.71 28.01
N PRO A 480 -17.90 11.49 28.89
CA PRO A 480 -16.67 10.82 28.49
C PRO A 480 -16.97 9.38 28.06
N TYR A 481 -16.08 8.80 27.24
CA TYR A 481 -16.13 7.43 26.76
C TYR A 481 -17.41 7.05 25.99
N GLN A 482 -18.07 8.02 25.37
CA GLN A 482 -19.31 7.82 24.64
C GLN A 482 -19.07 7.06 23.33
N ILE A 483 -18.03 7.44 22.57
CA ILE A 483 -17.77 6.93 21.22
C ILE A 483 -16.96 5.61 21.21
N ASN A 484 -17.11 4.83 20.13
CA ASN A 484 -16.48 3.50 20.04
C ASN A 484 -14.96 3.58 19.86
N GLU A 485 -14.47 4.65 19.23
CA GLU A 485 -13.07 4.92 18.95
C GLU A 485 -12.26 4.98 20.25
N VAL A 486 -12.73 5.76 21.22
CA VAL A 486 -12.10 5.87 22.54
C VAL A 486 -12.23 4.56 23.34
N LYS A 487 -13.37 3.88 23.30
CA LYS A 487 -13.52 2.56 23.93
C LYS A 487 -12.53 1.54 23.38
N ALA A 488 -12.24 1.58 22.08
CA ALA A 488 -11.28 0.68 21.44
C ALA A 488 -9.84 0.93 21.93
N VAL A 489 -9.44 2.20 22.12
CA VAL A 489 -8.15 2.57 22.72
C VAL A 489 -8.04 2.07 24.16
N LEU A 490 -9.06 2.32 24.99
CA LEU A 490 -9.08 1.88 26.40
C LEU A 490 -9.11 0.35 26.54
N ASN A 491 -9.85 -0.33 25.67
CA ASN A 491 -9.85 -1.80 25.56
C ASN A 491 -8.45 -2.34 25.25
N LEU A 492 -7.71 -1.74 24.31
CA LEU A 492 -6.33 -2.15 24.05
C LEU A 492 -5.44 -1.91 25.27
N ILE A 493 -5.55 -0.74 25.92
CA ILE A 493 -4.76 -0.39 27.11
C ILE A 493 -4.95 -1.43 28.23
N ASN A 494 -6.19 -1.84 28.51
CA ASN A 494 -6.50 -2.91 29.45
C ASN A 494 -5.91 -4.28 29.05
N GLN A 495 -5.76 -4.55 27.75
CA GLN A 495 -5.18 -5.82 27.26
C GLN A 495 -3.65 -5.84 27.26
N ILE A 496 -2.99 -4.71 27.05
CA ILE A 496 -1.52 -4.65 26.84
C ILE A 496 -0.75 -4.04 28.01
N ASN A 497 -1.42 -3.30 28.90
CA ASN A 497 -0.81 -2.68 30.09
C ASN A 497 0.44 -1.81 29.78
N PRO A 498 0.34 -0.80 28.87
CA PRO A 498 1.52 -0.10 28.34
C PRO A 498 2.18 0.78 29.40
N GLN A 499 3.51 0.80 29.42
CA GLN A 499 4.31 1.58 30.38
C GLN A 499 4.36 3.07 30.02
N GLU A 500 4.41 3.38 28.72
CA GLU A 500 4.29 4.76 28.20
C GLU A 500 3.35 4.82 26.98
N GLU A 501 2.86 6.02 26.67
CA GLU A 501 2.08 6.27 25.46
C GLU A 501 2.51 7.53 24.68
N VAL A 502 2.32 7.51 23.37
CA VAL A 502 2.43 8.67 22.49
C VAL A 502 1.17 8.81 21.63
N ALA A 503 0.54 9.97 21.70
CA ALA A 503 -0.54 10.39 20.82
C ALA A 503 0.00 11.31 19.71
N TYR A 504 0.14 10.77 18.50
CA TYR A 504 0.53 11.59 17.34
C TYR A 504 -0.65 12.37 16.78
N HIS A 505 -0.43 13.68 16.65
CA HIS A 505 -1.36 14.68 16.14
C HIS A 505 -0.71 15.55 15.06
N ALA A 506 -1.48 16.41 14.41
CA ALA A 506 -0.93 17.48 13.58
C ALA A 506 -1.73 18.79 13.72
N SER A 507 -1.11 19.96 13.84
CA SER A 507 0.25 20.30 13.43
C SER A 507 0.87 21.43 14.25
N GLY A 508 2.20 21.53 14.23
CA GLY A 508 2.92 22.62 14.89
C GLY A 508 4.41 22.34 15.13
N GLY A 509 4.83 21.08 15.15
CA GLY A 509 6.19 20.69 15.51
C GLY A 509 6.45 20.92 17.00
N VAL A 510 5.53 20.44 17.85
CA VAL A 510 5.52 20.72 19.30
C VAL A 510 5.17 19.46 20.09
N ILE A 511 5.72 19.34 21.30
CA ILE A 511 5.40 18.27 22.26
C ILE A 511 4.59 18.87 23.40
N TYR A 512 3.39 18.35 23.63
CA TYR A 512 2.59 18.63 24.82
C TYR A 512 2.69 17.46 25.82
N TRP A 513 2.75 17.82 27.09
CA TRP A 513 2.90 16.96 28.25
C TRP A 513 2.34 17.73 29.46
N GLY A 514 2.47 17.18 30.68
CA GLY A 514 2.36 17.99 31.90
C GLY A 514 0.99 18.06 32.56
N TYR A 515 -0.07 17.46 31.99
CA TYR A 515 -1.42 17.62 32.52
C TYR A 515 -1.62 16.93 33.88
N GLN A 516 -1.80 17.74 34.93
CA GLN A 516 -2.10 17.29 36.31
C GLN A 516 -1.24 16.13 36.82
N ILE A 517 0.04 16.08 36.43
CA ILE A 517 1.01 15.07 36.90
C ILE A 517 1.18 15.20 38.42
N ARG A 518 1.29 14.05 39.10
CA ARG A 518 1.57 14.01 40.55
C ARG A 518 2.96 14.62 40.85
N PRO A 519 3.16 15.39 41.95
CA PRO A 519 4.42 16.10 42.18
C PRO A 519 5.69 15.22 42.21
N ASP A 520 5.55 13.98 42.65
CA ASP A 520 6.55 12.92 42.67
C ASP A 520 6.99 12.45 41.26
N ASN A 521 6.08 12.45 40.28
CA ASN A 521 6.37 12.07 38.90
C ASN A 521 6.86 13.24 38.03
N LEU A 522 6.61 14.49 38.45
CA LEU A 522 6.78 15.68 37.60
C LEU A 522 8.19 15.83 37.02
N SER A 523 9.24 15.66 37.83
CA SER A 523 10.63 15.80 37.37
C SER A 523 10.98 14.73 36.33
N HIS A 524 10.60 13.48 36.59
CA HIS A 524 10.88 12.37 35.69
C HIS A 524 10.17 12.56 34.34
N PHE A 525 8.88 12.89 34.35
CA PHE A 525 8.11 13.06 33.11
C PHE A 525 8.59 14.29 32.31
N HIS A 526 9.12 15.31 32.98
CA HIS A 526 9.77 16.45 32.34
C HIS A 526 11.07 16.04 31.63
N ASP A 527 11.92 15.25 32.30
CA ASP A 527 13.17 14.78 31.72
C ASP A 527 12.93 13.90 30.48
N LEU A 528 11.86 13.08 30.49
CA LEU A 528 11.38 12.32 29.34
C LEU A 528 10.88 13.24 28.20
N ALA A 529 10.05 14.25 28.49
CA ALA A 529 9.63 15.24 27.50
C ALA A 529 10.84 15.96 26.85
N LEU A 530 11.88 16.24 27.64
CA LEU A 530 13.14 16.80 27.14
C LEU A 530 13.98 15.79 26.32
N ARG A 531 13.89 14.47 26.56
CA ARG A 531 14.47 13.44 25.67
C ARG A 531 13.74 13.43 24.32
N MET A 532 12.41 13.40 24.32
CA MET A 532 11.60 13.49 23.09
C MET A 532 11.87 14.78 22.30
N SER A 533 12.05 15.91 22.98
CA SER A 533 12.43 17.20 22.38
C SER A 533 13.81 17.15 21.71
N ARG A 534 14.80 16.51 22.34
CA ARG A 534 16.14 16.32 21.74
C ARG A 534 16.12 15.43 20.50
N LEU A 535 15.27 14.41 20.47
CA LEU A 535 15.14 13.49 19.32
C LEU A 535 14.45 14.16 18.12
N THR A 536 13.37 14.91 18.38
CA THR A 536 12.52 15.52 17.34
C THR A 536 12.97 16.90 16.90
N GLY A 537 13.70 17.63 17.76
CA GLY A 537 13.93 19.06 17.63
C GLY A 537 12.71 19.92 17.95
N TYR A 538 11.61 19.34 18.45
CA TYR A 538 10.39 20.06 18.77
C TYR A 538 10.47 20.70 20.17
N PRO A 539 10.07 21.97 20.37
CA PRO A 539 9.92 22.54 21.70
C PRO A 539 8.87 21.78 22.53
N VAL A 540 9.14 21.67 23.81
CA VAL A 540 8.18 21.23 24.82
C VAL A 540 7.31 22.42 25.21
N GLN A 541 5.98 22.28 25.20
CA GLN A 541 5.03 23.34 25.56
C GLN A 541 3.86 22.82 26.40
N THR A 542 3.08 23.75 26.95
CA THR A 542 1.76 23.48 27.54
C THR A 542 0.69 23.93 26.53
N PRO A 543 -0.34 23.12 26.24
CA PRO A 543 -1.38 23.50 25.28
C PRO A 543 -2.28 24.63 25.83
N PRO A 544 -3.04 25.33 24.96
CA PRO A 544 -4.00 26.35 25.39
C PRO A 544 -5.00 25.84 26.43
N ALA A 545 -5.47 26.68 27.35
CA ALA A 545 -6.32 26.25 28.47
C ALA A 545 -7.69 25.65 28.03
N ASN A 546 -8.18 25.98 26.84
CA ASN A 546 -9.38 25.40 26.20
C ASN A 546 -9.11 24.06 25.48
N GLU A 547 -7.86 23.61 25.48
CA GLU A 547 -7.34 22.37 24.89
C GLU A 547 -6.62 21.50 25.93
N GLN A 548 -6.63 21.93 27.20
CA GLN A 548 -6.17 21.15 28.35
C GLN A 548 -7.32 20.33 28.94
N GLY A 549 -7.24 19.01 28.81
CA GLY A 549 -8.21 18.07 29.34
C GLY A 549 -9.11 17.46 28.26
N GLY A 550 -9.57 16.25 28.54
CA GLY A 550 -10.40 15.45 27.64
C GLY A 550 -9.60 14.57 26.66
N GLY A 551 -8.29 14.79 26.52
CA GLY A 551 -7.43 14.03 25.61
C GLY A 551 -6.89 12.72 26.20
N LEU A 552 -6.32 11.88 25.34
CA LEU A 552 -5.71 10.60 25.77
C LEU A 552 -4.59 10.85 26.79
N THR A 553 -3.65 11.72 26.45
CA THR A 553 -2.49 12.11 27.27
C THR A 553 -2.88 12.70 28.62
N ASP A 554 -3.95 13.52 28.64
CA ASP A 554 -4.48 14.14 29.86
C ASP A 554 -5.03 13.07 30.82
N TRP A 555 -5.80 12.12 30.29
CA TRP A 555 -6.33 11.00 31.05
C TRP A 555 -5.23 10.04 31.49
N TRP A 556 -4.26 9.77 30.62
CA TRP A 556 -3.12 8.90 30.90
C TRP A 556 -2.30 9.41 32.09
N THR A 557 -1.81 10.65 32.00
CA THR A 557 -1.00 11.27 33.06
C THR A 557 -1.79 11.46 34.37
N GLN A 558 -3.07 11.83 34.32
CA GLN A 558 -3.89 12.06 35.52
C GLN A 558 -4.37 10.77 36.20
N LYS A 559 -4.87 9.79 35.43
CA LYS A 559 -5.57 8.60 35.96
C LYS A 559 -4.68 7.37 36.01
N VAL A 560 -3.85 7.14 34.98
CA VAL A 560 -2.91 6.01 34.94
C VAL A 560 -1.63 6.35 35.70
N GLY A 561 -1.19 7.60 35.67
CA GLY A 561 -0.01 8.06 36.41
C GLY A 561 1.31 7.57 35.83
N ARG A 562 1.33 7.25 34.52
CA ARG A 562 2.49 6.85 33.72
C ARG A 562 2.87 7.96 32.73
N PRO A 563 4.10 7.98 32.16
CA PRO A 563 4.51 8.99 31.19
C PRO A 563 3.69 8.89 29.89
N GLY A 564 3.32 10.04 29.33
CA GLY A 564 2.61 10.13 28.05
C GLY A 564 2.81 11.48 27.37
N PHE A 565 2.78 11.51 26.04
CA PHE A 565 3.11 12.69 25.23
C PHE A 565 2.17 12.85 24.03
N THR A 566 1.64 14.06 23.85
CA THR A 566 1.04 14.47 22.57
C THR A 566 2.13 15.06 21.68
N ILE A 567 2.33 14.53 20.48
CA ILE A 567 3.33 15.05 19.53
C ILE A 567 2.62 15.57 18.27
N GLU A 568 2.64 16.89 18.09
CA GLU A 568 2.09 17.59 16.94
C GLU A 568 3.14 17.66 15.82
N VAL A 569 2.98 16.88 14.75
CA VAL A 569 3.99 16.79 13.69
C VAL A 569 3.79 17.81 12.57
N GLY A 570 4.88 18.18 11.91
CA GLY A 570 4.86 19.06 10.74
C GLY A 570 4.59 20.54 11.07
N PRO A 571 4.66 21.42 10.06
CA PRO A 571 4.42 22.86 10.26
C PRO A 571 2.94 23.13 10.55
N ALA A 572 2.66 24.19 11.31
CA ALA A 572 1.28 24.63 11.55
C ALA A 572 0.56 24.99 10.22
N VAL A 573 -0.50 24.25 9.88
CA VAL A 573 -1.30 24.46 8.64
C VAL A 573 -2.75 24.92 8.90
N GLY A 574 -3.14 25.11 10.16
CA GLY A 574 -4.49 25.53 10.53
C GLY A 574 -5.53 24.42 10.32
N GLU A 575 -6.71 24.78 9.80
CA GLU A 575 -7.81 23.84 9.55
C GLU A 575 -7.68 23.04 8.24
N ALA A 576 -6.51 22.44 8.00
CA ALA A 576 -6.23 21.64 6.83
C ALA A 576 -5.35 20.43 7.16
N PRO A 577 -5.31 19.39 6.31
CA PRO A 577 -4.32 18.32 6.43
C PRO A 577 -2.91 18.85 6.16
N VAL A 578 -1.90 18.34 6.87
CA VAL A 578 -0.50 18.65 6.56
C VAL A 578 -0.14 18.12 5.17
N PRO A 579 0.38 18.95 4.25
CA PRO A 579 0.76 18.51 2.91
C PRO A 579 1.81 17.39 2.94
N ILE A 580 1.63 16.37 2.10
CA ILE A 580 2.43 15.14 2.13
C ILE A 580 3.94 15.36 1.87
N GLN A 581 4.31 16.47 1.22
CA GLN A 581 5.69 16.90 1.04
C GLN A 581 6.49 17.04 2.36
N TYR A 582 5.81 17.28 3.49
CA TYR A 582 6.44 17.36 4.81
C TYR A 582 6.72 16.00 5.44
N PHE A 583 6.25 14.89 4.85
CA PHE A 583 6.44 13.55 5.42
C PHE A 583 7.92 13.22 5.64
N SER A 584 8.80 13.53 4.68
CA SER A 584 10.24 13.24 4.79
C SER A 584 10.87 13.93 6.01
N SER A 585 10.54 15.21 6.25
CA SER A 585 10.99 15.93 7.45
C SER A 585 10.38 15.39 8.74
N ILE A 586 9.08 15.05 8.73
CA ILE A 586 8.37 14.47 9.87
C ILE A 586 9.01 13.13 10.25
N TRP A 587 9.27 12.25 9.29
CA TRP A 587 9.96 10.98 9.51
C TRP A 587 11.36 11.20 10.08
N SER A 588 12.17 12.07 9.47
CA SER A 588 13.53 12.35 9.94
C SER A 588 13.58 12.76 11.41
N GLN A 589 12.61 13.58 11.84
CA GLN A 589 12.43 14.04 13.22
C GLN A 589 11.89 12.95 14.16
N ASN A 590 11.02 12.06 13.69
CA ASN A 590 10.28 11.14 14.56
C ASN A 590 10.78 9.69 14.53
N GLN A 591 11.69 9.33 13.62
CA GLN A 591 12.16 7.95 13.40
C GLN A 591 12.72 7.22 14.64
N ALA A 592 13.15 7.95 15.67
CA ALA A 592 13.69 7.36 16.90
C ALA A 592 12.68 7.32 18.07
N VAL A 593 11.57 8.05 17.99
CA VAL A 593 10.63 8.25 19.12
C VAL A 593 10.07 6.94 19.65
N GLY A 594 9.65 6.02 18.77
CA GLY A 594 9.10 4.74 19.21
C GLY A 594 10.14 3.79 19.81
N LEU A 595 11.43 3.96 19.51
CA LEU A 595 12.52 3.15 20.08
C LEU A 595 12.93 3.67 21.46
N GLU A 596 13.03 4.99 21.61
CA GLU A 596 13.18 5.66 22.92
C GLU A 596 12.04 5.25 23.87
N LEU A 597 10.79 5.35 23.40
CA LEU A 597 9.60 4.96 24.14
C LEU A 597 9.71 3.48 24.60
N ALA A 598 10.12 2.59 23.70
CA ALA A 598 10.21 1.17 23.97
C ALA A 598 11.37 0.77 24.92
N GLU A 599 12.50 1.47 24.84
CA GLU A 599 13.65 1.26 25.73
C GLU A 599 13.34 1.75 27.15
N GLU A 600 12.74 2.93 27.30
CA GLU A 600 12.31 3.45 28.60
C GLU A 600 11.15 2.63 29.19
N GLY A 601 10.20 2.21 28.36
CA GLY A 601 9.12 1.31 28.78
C GLY A 601 9.65 -0.03 29.31
N TYR A 602 10.76 -0.54 28.77
CA TYR A 602 11.44 -1.70 29.36
C TYR A 602 12.06 -1.38 30.72
N ASN A 603 12.76 -0.25 30.85
CA ASN A 603 13.37 0.19 32.12
C ASN A 603 12.33 0.31 33.24
N GLN A 604 11.13 0.84 32.94
CA GLN A 604 10.03 0.94 33.90
C GLN A 604 9.38 -0.42 34.20
N TYR A 605 9.17 -1.26 33.18
CA TYR A 605 8.67 -2.62 33.37
C TYR A 605 9.57 -3.45 34.29
N VAL A 606 10.90 -3.37 34.13
CA VAL A 606 11.86 -4.10 34.98
C VAL A 606 11.82 -3.62 36.44
N GLN A 607 11.55 -2.33 36.68
CA GLN A 607 11.41 -1.78 38.03
C GLN A 607 10.09 -2.18 38.71
N ASN A 608 9.00 -2.37 37.94
CA ASN A 608 7.70 -2.70 38.50
C ASN A 608 6.86 -3.62 37.58
N PRO A 609 7.26 -4.90 37.41
CA PRO A 609 6.68 -5.80 36.40
C PRO A 609 5.24 -6.22 36.71
N ASP A 610 4.81 -6.11 37.98
CA ASP A 610 3.46 -6.44 38.45
C ASP A 610 2.49 -5.23 38.39
N SER A 611 2.94 -4.06 37.92
CA SER A 611 2.08 -2.87 37.83
C SER A 611 1.07 -2.97 36.68
N VAL A 612 -0.22 -2.75 36.96
CA VAL A 612 -1.33 -2.91 36.01
C VAL A 612 -2.09 -1.60 35.81
N VAL A 613 -2.35 -1.23 34.54
CA VAL A 613 -3.30 -0.17 34.18
C VAL A 613 -4.74 -0.70 34.25
N HIS A 614 -5.63 0.09 34.85
CA HIS A 614 -7.07 -0.13 34.82
C HIS A 614 -7.76 1.03 34.11
N ALA A 615 -8.12 0.81 32.84
CA ALA A 615 -8.99 1.69 32.08
C ALA A 615 -10.47 1.31 32.29
N PRO A 616 -11.41 2.29 32.27
CA PRO A 616 -12.82 2.06 32.55
C PRO A 616 -13.59 1.35 31.42
#